data_AF-A0A926ANS7-F1
#
_entry.id   AF-A0A926ANS7-F1
#
_cell.length_a   1.000
_cell.length_b   1.000
_cell.length_c   1.000
_cell.angle_alpha   90.00
_cell.angle_beta   90.00
_cell.angle_gamma   90.00
#
_symmetry.space_group_name_H-M   'P 1'
#
loop_
_entity.id
_entity.type
_entity.pdbx_description
1 polymer ?
#
loop_
_entity_poly.entity_id
_entity_poly.type
_entity_poly.pdbx_seq_one_letter_code
_entity_poly.pdbx_strand_id
1 'polypeptide(L)'
;MTPLAPLYLLGALAVVGPILFHLWRRTPRGRREFSTLMFLTQSPPRVTSRSRIEHWLLLLLRGAVICLLALAFARPLWRAPITEPEQASDEELIAVLVDTSASLRRDGAWPDLMRQVNEHVSKLPAKATVGLFRFDDRWSALADFSELKSLEPAARGEVVRARLNELKPNWGGTNLGEALVRTASALQEAQTDRALPAKLRILLASDLPAGANLDALRGFEWPGDLRVEPLVARATSPSNAGLQLIER
;
A
#
# COMPACT_ATOMS: atom_id res chain seq x y z
N MET A 1 -8.21 -0.16 8.10
CA MET A 1 -8.33 1.30 8.24
C MET A 1 -7.31 1.74 9.27
N THR A 2 -6.29 2.49 8.87
CA THR A 2 -5.13 2.77 9.72
C THR A 2 -5.53 3.69 10.88
N PRO A 3 -5.41 3.28 12.16
CA PRO A 3 -5.85 4.08 13.31
C PRO A 3 -5.03 5.37 13.54
N LEU A 4 -4.01 5.60 12.71
CA LEU A 4 -3.16 6.79 12.72
C LEU A 4 -3.71 7.95 11.85
N ALA A 5 -4.65 7.68 10.94
CA ALA A 5 -5.30 8.69 10.11
C ALA A 5 -5.84 9.92 10.89
N PRO A 6 -6.50 9.77 12.07
CA PRO A 6 -6.95 10.93 12.83
C PRO A 6 -5.81 11.77 13.46
N LEU A 7 -4.63 11.20 13.72
CA LEU A 7 -3.48 11.98 14.22
C LEU A 7 -2.89 12.91 13.16
N TYR A 8 -3.00 12.55 11.87
CA TYR A 8 -2.57 13.43 10.78
C TYR A 8 -3.48 14.68 10.64
N LEU A 9 -4.77 14.58 11.00
CA LEU A 9 -5.67 15.75 11.11
C LEU A 9 -5.24 16.71 12.24
N LEU A 10 -4.64 16.19 13.32
CA LEU A 10 -4.01 17.04 14.36
C LEU A 10 -2.80 17.81 13.81
N GLY A 11 -2.05 17.24 12.87
CA GLY A 11 -0.99 17.94 12.14
C GLY A 11 -1.50 19.13 11.32
N ALA A 12 -2.71 19.03 10.74
CA ALA A 12 -3.36 20.15 10.07
C ALA A 12 -3.72 21.30 11.05
N LEU A 13 -3.95 20.99 12.33
CA LEU A 13 -4.15 22.00 13.37
C LEU A 13 -2.89 22.85 13.62
N ALA A 14 -1.69 22.35 13.30
CA ALA A 14 -0.45 23.14 13.44
C ALA A 14 -0.39 24.33 12.47
N VAL A 15 -1.10 24.27 11.33
CA VAL A 15 -1.26 25.39 10.38
C VAL A 15 -2.03 26.57 11.02
N VAL A 16 -2.87 26.28 12.01
CA VAL A 16 -3.69 27.27 12.72
C VAL A 16 -2.83 28.14 13.65
N GLY A 17 -1.71 27.61 14.17
CA GLY A 17 -0.81 28.31 15.08
C GLY A 17 -0.23 29.63 14.54
N PRO A 18 0.40 29.64 13.35
CA PRO A 18 0.90 30.87 12.72
C PRO A 18 -0.20 31.89 12.41
N ILE A 19 -1.40 31.42 12.03
CA ILE A 19 -2.55 32.27 11.71
C ILE A 19 -3.04 32.97 12.98
N LEU A 20 -3.21 32.23 14.10
CA LEU A 20 -3.56 32.81 15.39
C LEU A 20 -2.48 33.74 15.94
N PHE A 21 -1.20 33.38 15.84
CA PHE A 21 -0.10 34.23 16.30
C PHE A 21 -0.07 35.57 15.55
N HIS A 22 -0.41 35.58 14.26
CA HIS A 22 -0.49 36.81 13.48
C HIS A 22 -1.70 37.67 13.88
N LEU A 23 -2.86 37.05 14.10
CA LEU A 23 -4.07 37.74 14.57
C LEU A 23 -3.90 38.33 15.98
N TRP A 24 -3.08 37.70 16.83
CA TRP A 24 -2.84 38.14 18.21
C TRP A 24 -1.71 39.16 18.37
N ARG A 25 -1.13 39.65 17.27
CA ARG A 25 -0.08 40.67 17.35
C ARG A 25 -0.70 42.02 17.73
N ARG A 26 -0.96 42.22 19.03
CA ARG A 26 -1.21 43.53 19.63
C ARG A 26 0.11 44.29 19.62
N THR A 27 0.21 45.34 18.81
CA THR A 27 1.33 46.28 18.83
C THR A 27 1.45 46.83 20.26
N PRO A 28 2.56 46.61 20.99
CA PRO A 28 2.75 47.24 22.28
C PRO A 28 2.84 48.75 22.03
N ARG A 29 1.82 49.51 22.46
CA ARG A 29 1.93 50.96 22.54
C ARG A 29 2.88 51.24 23.71
N GLY A 30 4.16 51.43 23.42
CA GLY A 30 5.14 51.93 24.36
C GLY A 30 4.74 53.34 24.79
N ARG A 31 3.87 53.45 25.80
CA ARG A 31 3.60 54.72 26.47
C ARG A 31 4.86 55.06 27.27
N ARG A 32 5.55 56.13 26.88
CA ARG A 32 6.60 56.74 27.68
C ARG A 32 5.99 57.89 28.47
N GLU A 33 6.27 57.96 29.75
CA GLU A 33 5.86 59.09 30.58
C GLU A 33 6.67 60.32 30.15
N PHE A 34 5.97 61.40 29.79
CA PHE A 34 6.57 62.67 29.40
C PHE A 34 6.10 63.72 30.40
N SER A 35 7.03 64.53 30.91
CA SER A 35 6.85 65.28 32.16
C SER A 35 5.85 66.45 32.08
N THR A 36 5.50 67.00 30.91
CA THR A 36 4.47 68.05 30.80
C THR A 36 3.91 68.15 29.38
N LEU A 37 2.58 68.06 29.25
CA LEU A 37 1.83 68.23 27.98
C LEU A 37 1.31 69.67 27.78
N MET A 38 1.56 70.57 28.73
CA MET A 38 0.98 71.92 28.79
C MET A 38 1.40 72.83 27.63
N PHE A 39 2.50 72.51 26.93
CA PHE A 39 3.02 73.31 25.79
C PHE A 39 2.74 72.70 24.41
N LEU A 40 2.04 71.57 24.34
CA LEU A 40 1.75 70.89 23.07
C LEU A 40 0.33 71.22 22.59
N THR A 41 0.21 71.75 21.37
CA THR A 41 -1.06 71.97 20.69
C THR A 41 -1.76 70.64 20.42
N GLN A 42 -3.04 70.56 20.77
CA GLN A 42 -3.87 69.36 20.55
C GLN A 42 -3.92 69.01 19.05
N SER A 43 -3.20 67.98 18.64
CA SER A 43 -3.39 67.37 17.32
C SER A 43 -4.63 66.46 17.36
N PRO A 44 -5.52 66.51 16.35
CA PRO A 44 -6.70 65.66 16.30
C PRO A 44 -6.28 64.18 16.31
N PRO A 45 -7.06 63.29 16.97
CA PRO A 45 -6.75 61.88 17.05
C PRO A 45 -6.75 61.28 15.64
N ARG A 46 -5.56 61.08 15.06
CA ARG A 46 -5.43 60.30 13.83
C ARG A 46 -5.83 58.88 14.19
N VAL A 47 -6.98 58.44 13.69
CA VAL A 47 -7.43 57.05 13.74
C VAL A 47 -6.31 56.22 13.13
N THR A 48 -5.49 55.59 13.97
CA THR A 48 -4.40 54.72 13.50
C THR A 48 -5.10 53.59 12.77
N SER A 49 -4.92 53.53 11.45
CA SER A 49 -5.60 52.57 10.60
C SER A 49 -5.46 51.16 11.18
N ARG A 50 -6.56 50.40 11.12
CA ARG A 50 -6.61 48.99 11.49
C ARG A 50 -5.39 48.26 10.91
N SER A 51 -4.84 47.33 11.68
CA SER A 51 -3.80 46.38 11.25
C SER A 51 -4.08 45.94 9.80
N ARG A 52 -3.30 46.49 8.86
CA ARG A 52 -3.32 46.05 7.46
C ARG A 52 -2.33 44.91 7.36
N ILE A 53 -2.76 43.80 6.77
CA ILE A 53 -1.94 42.61 6.57
C ILE A 53 -0.91 42.97 5.50
N GLU A 54 0.30 43.34 5.91
CA GLU A 54 1.31 43.91 4.99
C GLU A 54 2.04 42.87 4.14
N HIS A 55 1.86 41.56 4.36
CA HIS A 55 2.59 40.53 3.61
C HIS A 55 1.78 39.25 3.36
N TRP A 56 0.68 39.36 2.61
CA TRP A 56 -0.16 38.21 2.21
C TRP A 56 0.65 37.09 1.53
N LEU A 57 1.63 37.46 0.70
CA LEU A 57 2.46 36.50 -0.03
C LEU A 57 3.35 35.67 0.90
N LEU A 58 3.97 36.29 1.91
CA LEU A 58 4.78 35.59 2.92
C LEU A 58 3.93 34.69 3.81
N LEU A 59 2.70 35.11 4.13
CA LEU A 59 1.77 34.32 4.92
C LEU A 59 1.32 33.07 4.14
N LEU A 60 0.99 33.23 2.85
CA LEU A 60 0.62 32.13 1.96
C LEU A 60 1.79 31.15 1.78
N LEU A 61 3.01 31.65 1.56
CA LEU A 61 4.21 30.83 1.45
C LEU A 61 4.45 30.00 2.72
N ARG A 62 4.30 30.61 3.90
CA ARG A 62 4.47 29.92 5.19
C ARG A 62 3.43 28.81 5.39
N GLY A 63 2.17 29.09 5.04
CA GLY A 63 1.10 28.08 5.05
C GLY A 63 1.37 26.95 4.06
N ALA A 64 1.81 27.28 2.85
CA ALA A 64 2.13 26.32 1.80
C ALA A 64 3.25 25.36 2.22
N VAL A 65 4.32 25.83 2.88
CA VAL A 65 5.39 24.97 3.40
C VAL A 65 4.86 23.95 4.40
N ILE A 66 3.99 24.37 5.33
CA ILE A 66 3.41 23.45 6.33
C ILE A 66 2.46 22.45 5.64
N CYS A 67 1.64 22.88 4.68
CA CYS A 67 0.79 21.99 3.89
C CYS A 67 1.60 20.97 3.09
N LEU A 68 2.69 21.37 2.44
CA LEU A 68 3.59 20.47 1.72
C LEU A 68 4.25 19.47 2.67
N LEU A 69 4.68 19.92 3.85
CA LEU A 69 5.23 19.04 4.88
C LEU A 69 4.19 18.01 5.36
N ALA A 70 2.95 18.46 5.61
CA ALA A 70 1.84 17.58 5.99
C ALA A 70 1.52 16.56 4.88
N LEU A 71 1.51 16.97 3.61
CA LEU A 71 1.34 16.06 2.48
C LEU A 71 2.50 15.07 2.34
N ALA A 72 3.74 15.51 2.54
CA ALA A 72 4.91 14.63 2.51
C ALA A 72 4.84 13.55 3.61
N PHE A 73 4.40 13.92 4.82
CA PHE A 73 4.18 12.97 5.91
C PHE A 73 2.92 12.12 5.76
N ALA A 74 1.89 12.64 5.10
CA ALA A 74 0.67 11.88 4.82
C ALA A 74 0.88 10.81 3.76
N ARG A 75 1.98 10.86 2.97
CA ARG A 75 2.28 9.96 1.85
C ARG A 75 0.99 9.61 1.06
N PRO A 76 0.32 10.60 0.43
CA PRO A 76 -0.85 10.31 -0.37
C PRO A 76 -0.44 9.27 -1.42
N LEU A 77 -1.04 8.08 -1.33
CA LEU A 77 -0.82 7.00 -2.29
C LEU A 77 -1.46 7.42 -3.61
N TRP A 78 -0.73 8.19 -4.41
CA TRP A 78 -1.06 8.34 -5.82
C TRP A 78 -0.87 6.97 -6.45
N ARG A 79 -1.98 6.32 -6.81
CA ARG A 79 -1.99 5.10 -7.60
C ARG A 79 -1.37 5.46 -8.96
N ALA A 80 -0.06 5.34 -9.07
CA ALA A 80 0.60 5.47 -10.36
C ALA A 80 0.06 4.36 -11.27
N PRO A 81 -0.38 4.66 -12.50
CA PRO A 81 -0.68 3.62 -13.46
C PRO A 81 0.61 2.82 -13.67
N ILE A 82 0.53 1.51 -13.48
CA ILE A 82 1.62 0.58 -13.77
C ILE A 82 1.94 0.72 -15.25
N THR A 83 3.12 1.27 -15.57
CA THR A 83 3.60 1.47 -16.94
C THR A 83 3.65 0.12 -17.62
N GLU A 84 2.78 -0.09 -18.62
CA GLU A 84 2.87 -1.27 -19.46
C GLU A 84 4.12 -1.14 -20.34
N PRO A 85 4.93 -2.20 -20.51
CA PRO A 85 6.09 -2.13 -21.40
C PRO A 85 5.65 -1.80 -22.82
N GLU A 86 6.27 -0.79 -23.46
CA GLU A 86 5.93 -0.36 -24.83
C GLU A 86 6.03 -1.47 -25.89
N GLN A 87 6.72 -2.57 -25.58
CA GLN A 87 6.90 -3.75 -26.43
C GLN A 87 6.52 -5.07 -25.72
N ALA A 88 5.50 -5.04 -24.86
CA ALA A 88 4.98 -6.26 -24.24
C ALA A 88 4.29 -7.17 -25.27
N SER A 89 4.61 -8.47 -25.22
CA SER A 89 3.85 -9.51 -25.91
C SER A 89 2.40 -9.58 -25.38
N ASP A 90 1.50 -10.13 -26.19
CA ASP A 90 0.11 -10.46 -25.81
C ASP A 90 0.04 -11.66 -24.84
N GLU A 91 1.18 -12.17 -24.39
CA GLU A 91 1.27 -13.28 -23.45
C GLU A 91 1.34 -12.77 -22.00
N GLU A 92 0.71 -13.52 -21.10
CA GLU A 92 0.73 -13.24 -19.67
C GLU A 92 1.46 -14.35 -18.92
N LEU A 93 2.31 -13.97 -17.97
CA LEU A 93 2.90 -14.87 -16.98
C LEU A 93 2.16 -14.65 -15.66
N ILE A 94 1.41 -15.66 -15.25
CA ILE A 94 0.53 -15.58 -14.08
C ILE A 94 1.01 -16.56 -13.03
N ALA A 95 1.35 -16.07 -11.85
CA ALA A 95 1.62 -16.90 -10.68
C ALA A 95 0.38 -16.93 -9.78
N VAL A 96 -0.23 -18.10 -9.62
CA VAL A 96 -1.30 -18.34 -8.64
C VAL A 96 -0.64 -18.69 -7.32
N LEU A 97 -0.66 -17.75 -6.38
CA LEU A 97 -0.07 -17.89 -5.06
C LEU A 97 -1.17 -18.14 -4.03
N VAL A 98 -1.28 -19.38 -3.57
CA VAL A 98 -2.34 -19.82 -2.64
C VAL A 98 -1.82 -19.91 -1.23
N ASP A 99 -2.43 -19.15 -0.33
CA ASP A 99 -2.23 -19.24 1.11
C ASP A 99 -2.83 -20.56 1.60
N THR A 100 -2.06 -21.29 2.39
CA THR A 100 -2.45 -22.56 3.00
C THR A 100 -2.30 -22.50 4.52
N SER A 101 -2.16 -21.32 5.11
CA SER A 101 -1.92 -21.14 6.54
C SER A 101 -3.13 -21.45 7.43
N ALA A 102 -2.90 -21.49 8.73
CA ALA A 102 -3.91 -21.82 9.74
C ALA A 102 -5.13 -20.88 9.72
N SER A 103 -4.97 -19.63 9.28
CA SER A 103 -6.03 -18.62 9.25
C SER A 103 -7.18 -18.99 8.30
N LEU A 104 -6.89 -19.80 7.28
CA LEU A 104 -7.87 -20.30 6.31
C LEU A 104 -8.62 -21.54 6.77
N ARG A 105 -8.24 -22.15 7.89
CA ARG A 105 -9.01 -23.24 8.51
C ARG A 105 -10.27 -22.76 9.22
N ARG A 106 -10.48 -21.44 9.29
CA ARG A 106 -11.72 -20.84 9.78
C ARG A 106 -12.91 -21.25 8.91
N ASP A 107 -14.06 -21.44 9.56
CA ASP A 107 -15.28 -21.86 8.88
C ASP A 107 -15.62 -20.92 7.72
N GLY A 108 -15.85 -21.51 6.54
CA GLY A 108 -16.21 -20.82 5.31
C GLY A 108 -15.05 -20.16 4.55
N ALA A 109 -13.89 -19.93 5.16
CA ALA A 109 -12.77 -19.23 4.51
C ALA A 109 -12.16 -20.02 3.35
N TRP A 110 -11.77 -21.28 3.59
CA TRP A 110 -11.18 -22.12 2.54
C TRP A 110 -12.13 -22.40 1.35
N PRO A 111 -13.40 -22.79 1.56
CA PRO A 111 -14.34 -22.98 0.45
C PRO A 111 -14.59 -21.71 -0.36
N ASP A 112 -14.67 -20.54 0.30
CA ASP A 112 -14.82 -19.25 -0.37
C ASP A 112 -13.58 -18.93 -1.23
N LEU A 113 -12.38 -19.11 -0.67
CA LEU A 113 -11.13 -18.86 -1.38
C LEU A 113 -11.00 -19.75 -2.62
N MET A 114 -11.21 -21.05 -2.48
CA MET A 114 -11.08 -22.00 -3.59
C MET A 114 -12.13 -21.76 -4.67
N ARG A 115 -13.34 -21.30 -4.32
CA ARG A 115 -14.33 -20.85 -5.31
C ARG A 115 -13.82 -19.65 -6.10
N GLN A 116 -13.30 -18.63 -5.43
CA GLN A 116 -12.75 -17.43 -6.09
C GLN A 116 -11.56 -17.77 -7.00
N VAL A 117 -10.64 -18.62 -6.54
CA VAL A 117 -9.48 -19.06 -7.33
C VAL A 117 -9.93 -19.83 -8.56
N ASN A 118 -10.81 -20.81 -8.43
CA ASN A 118 -11.30 -21.59 -9.56
C ASN A 118 -12.04 -20.72 -10.59
N GLU A 119 -12.82 -19.74 -10.13
CA GLU A 119 -13.50 -18.79 -11.01
C GLU A 119 -12.49 -17.95 -11.81
N HIS A 120 -11.45 -17.42 -11.16
CA HIS A 120 -10.42 -16.62 -11.84
C HIS A 120 -9.57 -17.46 -12.79
N VAL A 121 -9.13 -18.65 -12.35
CA VAL A 121 -8.35 -19.58 -13.18
C VAL A 121 -9.15 -19.98 -14.44
N SER A 122 -10.47 -20.13 -14.35
CA SER A 122 -11.32 -20.43 -15.51
C SER A 122 -11.45 -19.29 -16.52
N LYS A 123 -11.21 -18.05 -16.09
CA LYS A 123 -11.31 -16.83 -16.90
C LYS A 123 -9.95 -16.38 -17.45
N LEU A 124 -8.87 -17.12 -17.17
CA LEU A 124 -7.54 -16.74 -17.63
C LEU A 124 -7.42 -16.82 -19.17
N PRO A 125 -6.57 -15.97 -19.77
CA PRO A 125 -6.32 -16.00 -21.20
C PRO A 125 -5.79 -17.37 -21.65
N ALA A 126 -6.23 -17.87 -22.80
CA ALA A 126 -5.75 -19.15 -23.34
C ALA A 126 -4.23 -19.16 -23.64
N LYS A 127 -3.63 -18.00 -23.88
CA LYS A 127 -2.18 -17.82 -24.10
C LYS A 127 -1.40 -17.59 -22.80
N ALA A 128 -2.06 -17.49 -21.65
CA ALA A 128 -1.38 -17.25 -20.39
C ALA A 128 -0.64 -18.51 -19.92
N THR A 129 0.59 -18.32 -19.43
CA THR A 129 1.32 -19.38 -18.73
C THR A 129 1.11 -19.22 -17.24
N VAL A 130 0.57 -20.26 -16.60
CA VAL A 130 0.11 -20.21 -15.21
C VAL A 130 0.97 -21.10 -14.33
N GLY A 131 1.75 -20.52 -13.42
CA GLY A 131 2.46 -21.22 -12.36
C GLY A 131 1.61 -21.34 -11.10
N LEU A 132 1.76 -22.43 -10.34
CA LEU A 132 1.04 -22.64 -9.07
C LEU A 132 2.04 -22.73 -7.92
N PHE A 133 1.82 -21.86 -6.93
CA PHE A 133 2.64 -21.75 -5.74
C PHE A 133 1.75 -21.78 -4.51
N ARG A 134 2.25 -22.37 -3.42
CA ARG A 134 1.61 -22.30 -2.12
C ARG A 134 2.49 -21.58 -1.12
N PHE A 135 1.87 -21.00 -0.11
CA PHE A 135 2.60 -20.51 1.04
C PHE A 135 1.87 -20.74 2.35
N ASP A 136 2.66 -20.86 3.41
CA ASP A 136 2.28 -20.90 4.81
C ASP A 136 3.37 -20.15 5.59
N ASP A 137 4.09 -20.81 6.50
CA ASP A 137 5.35 -20.31 7.06
C ASP A 137 6.49 -20.37 6.03
N ARG A 138 6.33 -21.18 4.98
CA ARG A 138 7.29 -21.40 3.89
C ARG A 138 6.62 -21.21 2.54
N TRP A 139 7.43 -20.85 1.55
CA TRP A 139 7.02 -20.84 0.16
C TRP A 139 7.36 -22.16 -0.52
N SER A 140 6.48 -22.68 -1.37
CA SER A 140 6.71 -23.92 -2.12
C SER A 140 6.08 -23.81 -3.52
N ALA A 141 6.89 -24.10 -4.54
CA ALA A 141 6.40 -24.27 -5.90
C ALA A 141 5.70 -25.62 -6.03
N LEU A 142 4.43 -25.60 -6.46
CA LEU A 142 3.68 -26.79 -6.75
C LEU A 142 3.72 -27.12 -8.23
N ALA A 143 3.68 -26.12 -9.10
CA ALA A 143 3.92 -26.26 -10.53
C ALA A 143 4.72 -25.04 -10.99
N ASP A 144 6.03 -25.23 -11.17
CA ASP A 144 6.92 -24.15 -11.55
C ASP A 144 6.87 -23.86 -13.05
N PHE A 145 7.24 -22.63 -13.44
CA PHE A 145 7.27 -22.23 -14.84
C PHE A 145 8.23 -23.07 -15.68
N SER A 146 9.38 -23.49 -15.11
CA SER A 146 10.35 -24.34 -15.82
C SER A 146 9.79 -25.74 -16.10
N GLU A 147 9.13 -26.36 -15.12
CA GLU A 147 8.45 -27.65 -15.25
C GLU A 147 7.34 -27.56 -16.31
N LEU A 148 6.49 -26.54 -16.23
CA LEU A 148 5.37 -26.35 -17.15
C LEU A 148 5.83 -26.10 -18.58
N LYS A 149 6.96 -25.43 -18.80
CA LYS A 149 7.56 -25.26 -20.14
C LYS A 149 7.89 -26.59 -20.79
N SER A 150 8.31 -27.59 -20.00
CA SER A 150 8.64 -28.94 -20.50
C SER A 150 7.40 -29.77 -20.88
N LEU A 151 6.21 -29.36 -20.44
CA LEU A 151 4.94 -30.03 -20.73
C LEU A 151 4.27 -29.47 -21.98
N GLU A 152 3.48 -30.33 -22.64
CA GLU A 152 2.57 -29.96 -23.72
C GLU A 152 1.61 -28.84 -23.29
N PRO A 153 1.36 -27.81 -24.11
CA PRO A 153 0.50 -26.67 -23.75
C PRO A 153 -0.89 -27.07 -23.25
N ALA A 154 -1.49 -28.12 -23.82
CA ALA A 154 -2.79 -28.64 -23.41
C ALA A 154 -2.77 -29.29 -22.01
N ALA A 155 -1.67 -29.92 -21.62
CA ALA A 155 -1.53 -30.62 -20.35
C ALA A 155 -1.23 -29.68 -19.17
N ARG A 156 -0.65 -28.50 -19.43
CA ARG A 156 -0.27 -27.52 -18.38
C ARG A 156 -1.45 -27.14 -17.48
N GLY A 157 -2.60 -26.82 -18.09
CA GLY A 157 -3.80 -26.42 -17.35
C GLY A 157 -4.38 -27.55 -16.49
N GLU A 158 -4.31 -28.79 -16.98
CA GLU A 158 -4.78 -29.97 -16.25
C GLU A 158 -3.90 -30.25 -15.02
N VAL A 159 -2.58 -30.19 -15.17
CA VAL A 159 -1.63 -30.37 -14.06
C VAL A 159 -1.84 -29.32 -12.97
N VAL A 160 -1.99 -28.05 -13.37
CA VAL A 160 -2.25 -26.95 -12.41
C VAL A 160 -3.59 -27.16 -11.69
N ARG A 161 -4.66 -27.55 -12.40
CA ARG A 161 -5.96 -27.84 -11.77
C ARG A 161 -5.90 -29.05 -10.83
N ALA A 162 -5.21 -30.11 -11.20
CA ALA A 162 -5.06 -31.30 -10.37
C ALA A 162 -4.37 -30.95 -9.04
N ARG A 163 -3.22 -30.25 -9.12
CA ARG A 163 -2.46 -29.82 -7.93
C ARG A 163 -3.22 -28.80 -7.08
N LEU A 164 -3.98 -27.91 -7.72
CA LEU A 164 -4.85 -26.95 -7.03
C LEU A 164 -5.93 -27.66 -6.19
N ASN A 165 -6.51 -28.74 -6.70
CA ASN A 165 -7.56 -29.50 -5.99
C ASN A 165 -7.03 -30.33 -4.81
N GLU A 166 -5.73 -30.65 -4.81
CA GLU A 166 -5.07 -31.38 -3.73
C GLU A 166 -4.71 -30.48 -2.54
N LEU A 167 -4.70 -29.16 -2.73
CA LEU A 167 -4.36 -28.20 -1.69
C LEU A 167 -5.33 -28.27 -0.51
N LYS A 168 -4.76 -28.18 0.69
CA LYS A 168 -5.50 -28.07 1.95
C LYS A 168 -4.77 -27.10 2.88
N PRO A 169 -5.51 -26.35 3.70
CA PRO A 169 -4.88 -25.49 4.67
C PRO A 169 -4.28 -26.32 5.81
N ASN A 170 -3.09 -25.91 6.23
CA ASN A 170 -2.28 -26.50 7.27
C ASN A 170 -2.33 -25.64 8.55
N TRP A 171 -1.47 -25.93 9.52
CA TRP A 171 -1.36 -25.21 10.79
C TRP A 171 -0.18 -24.21 10.83
N GLY A 172 0.46 -23.97 9.69
CA GLY A 172 1.57 -23.02 9.56
C GLY A 172 1.12 -21.57 9.74
N GLY A 173 2.10 -20.70 10.01
CA GLY A 173 1.90 -19.25 10.05
C GLY A 173 1.69 -18.66 8.65
N THR A 174 1.61 -17.33 8.55
CA THR A 174 1.44 -16.63 7.27
C THR A 174 2.66 -15.76 6.99
N ASN A 175 3.62 -16.27 6.20
CA ASN A 175 4.80 -15.53 5.76
C ASN A 175 4.58 -14.95 4.35
N LEU A 176 3.71 -13.94 4.28
CA LEU A 176 3.31 -13.32 3.01
C LEU A 176 4.49 -12.57 2.34
N GLY A 177 5.38 -11.98 3.13
CA GLY A 177 6.51 -11.23 2.62
C GLY A 177 7.45 -12.12 1.80
N GLU A 178 7.94 -13.21 2.38
CA GLU A 178 8.81 -14.14 1.66
C GLU A 178 8.10 -14.78 0.46
N ALA A 179 6.81 -15.11 0.62
CA ALA A 179 6.02 -15.71 -0.44
C ALA A 179 5.89 -14.79 -1.67
N LEU A 180 5.66 -13.49 -1.47
CA LEU A 180 5.59 -12.51 -2.56
C LEU A 180 6.95 -12.29 -3.21
N VAL A 181 8.01 -12.15 -2.42
CA VAL A 181 9.39 -11.97 -2.94
C VAL A 181 9.80 -13.16 -3.81
N ARG A 182 9.64 -14.39 -3.31
CA ARG A 182 10.03 -15.59 -4.07
C ARG A 182 9.18 -15.80 -5.31
N THR A 183 7.88 -15.50 -5.24
CA THR A 183 6.99 -15.58 -6.42
C THR A 183 7.35 -14.52 -7.46
N ALA A 184 7.70 -13.30 -7.03
CA ALA A 184 8.19 -12.26 -7.93
C ALA A 184 9.49 -12.68 -8.63
N SER A 185 10.44 -13.24 -7.87
CA SER A 185 11.69 -13.77 -8.45
C SER A 185 11.44 -14.89 -9.46
N ALA A 186 10.54 -15.83 -9.16
CA ALA A 186 10.18 -16.92 -10.08
C ALA A 186 9.56 -16.39 -11.39
N LEU A 187 8.72 -15.34 -11.32
CA LEU A 187 8.17 -14.68 -12.50
C LEU A 187 9.25 -13.97 -13.33
N GLN A 188 10.18 -13.26 -12.68
CA GLN A 188 11.30 -12.59 -13.36
C GLN A 188 12.26 -13.59 -14.03
N GLU A 189 12.54 -14.72 -13.37
CA GLU A 189 13.32 -15.80 -13.95
C GLU A 189 12.63 -16.38 -15.19
N ALA A 190 11.33 -16.68 -15.10
CA ALA A 190 10.54 -17.17 -16.23
C ALA A 190 10.45 -16.17 -17.39
N GLN A 191 10.51 -14.86 -17.09
CA GLN A 191 10.52 -13.76 -18.03
C GLN A 191 11.86 -13.61 -18.78
N THR A 192 12.97 -13.89 -18.10
CA THR A 192 14.33 -13.76 -18.65
C THR A 192 14.55 -14.69 -19.84
N ASP A 193 13.90 -15.86 -19.84
CA ASP A 193 13.96 -16.85 -20.93
C ASP A 193 13.16 -16.46 -22.19
N ARG A 194 12.42 -15.35 -22.18
CA ARG A 194 11.51 -14.96 -23.27
C ARG A 194 12.14 -13.89 -24.16
N ALA A 195 11.89 -14.01 -25.47
CA ALA A 195 12.35 -13.04 -26.46
C ALA A 195 11.65 -11.67 -26.35
N LEU A 196 10.40 -11.63 -25.88
CA LEU A 196 9.64 -10.41 -25.61
C LEU A 196 9.12 -10.42 -24.16
N PRO A 197 9.05 -9.23 -23.51
CA PRO A 197 8.48 -9.12 -22.18
C PRO A 197 7.00 -9.54 -22.19
N ALA A 198 6.58 -10.36 -21.23
CA ALA A 198 5.20 -10.76 -21.01
C ALA A 198 4.61 -9.95 -19.85
N LYS A 199 3.29 -9.84 -19.77
CA LYS A 199 2.65 -9.15 -18.64
C LYS A 199 2.76 -10.03 -17.40
N LEU A 200 3.41 -9.52 -16.35
CA LEU A 200 3.62 -10.25 -15.10
C LEU A 200 2.47 -10.00 -14.11
N ARG A 201 1.86 -11.08 -13.61
CA ARG A 201 0.76 -10.99 -12.65
C ARG A 201 0.86 -12.05 -11.55
N ILE A 202 0.64 -11.65 -10.30
CA ILE A 202 0.48 -12.55 -9.15
C ILE A 202 -1.00 -12.52 -8.75
N LEU A 203 -1.67 -13.66 -8.83
CA LEU A 203 -2.99 -13.87 -8.26
C LEU A 203 -2.80 -14.37 -6.82
N LEU A 204 -2.88 -13.46 -5.85
CA LEU A 204 -2.66 -13.75 -4.43
C LEU A 204 -3.98 -14.20 -3.79
N ALA A 205 -4.12 -15.48 -3.50
CA ALA A 205 -5.28 -16.05 -2.83
C ALA A 205 -4.98 -16.22 -1.33
N SER A 206 -5.50 -15.32 -0.49
CA SER A 206 -5.24 -15.32 0.96
C SER A 206 -6.38 -14.65 1.72
N ASP A 207 -6.50 -14.88 3.03
CA ASP A 207 -7.38 -14.09 3.89
C ASP A 207 -6.72 -12.80 4.42
N LEU A 208 -5.46 -12.53 4.04
CA LEU A 208 -4.66 -11.35 4.40
C LEU A 208 -4.74 -11.03 5.90
N PRO A 209 -4.31 -11.96 6.77
CA PRO A 209 -4.46 -11.78 8.21
C PRO A 209 -3.56 -10.64 8.68
N ALA A 210 -4.03 -9.87 9.67
CA ALA A 210 -3.30 -8.70 10.18
C ALA A 210 -1.91 -9.05 10.77
N GLY A 211 -1.69 -10.30 11.17
CA GLY A 211 -0.43 -10.82 11.69
C GLY A 211 0.49 -11.47 10.65
N ALA A 212 0.22 -11.30 9.35
CA ALA A 212 1.11 -11.82 8.31
C ALA A 212 2.50 -11.18 8.42
N ASN A 213 3.56 -11.99 8.32
CA ASN A 213 4.92 -11.49 8.27
C ASN A 213 5.17 -10.83 6.90
N LEU A 214 5.59 -9.55 6.92
CA LEU A 214 5.87 -8.74 5.73
C LEU A 214 7.33 -8.25 5.70
N ASP A 215 8.19 -8.72 6.60
CA ASP A 215 9.51 -8.14 6.82
C ASP A 215 10.41 -8.25 5.58
N ALA A 216 10.28 -9.36 4.82
CA ALA A 216 11.01 -9.56 3.57
C ALA A 216 10.69 -8.50 2.49
N LEU A 217 9.50 -7.89 2.52
CA LEU A 217 9.13 -6.86 1.52
C LEU A 217 9.82 -5.52 1.77
N ARG A 218 10.30 -5.25 3.00
CA ARG A 218 10.89 -3.94 3.34
C ARG A 218 12.19 -3.66 2.60
N GLY A 219 12.93 -4.71 2.22
CA GLY A 219 14.20 -4.62 1.50
C GLY A 219 14.12 -5.07 0.03
N PHE A 220 12.93 -5.47 -0.44
CA PHE A 220 12.76 -5.97 -1.80
C PHE A 220 12.34 -4.84 -2.73
N GLU A 221 13.08 -4.67 -3.84
CA GLU A 221 12.71 -3.74 -4.90
C GLU A 221 11.61 -4.35 -5.76
N TRP A 222 10.40 -3.80 -5.67
CA TRP A 222 9.25 -4.34 -6.39
C TRP A 222 9.33 -4.03 -7.89
N PRO A 223 9.22 -5.03 -8.79
CA PRO A 223 9.24 -4.79 -10.23
C PRO A 223 8.06 -3.92 -10.68
N GLY A 224 8.33 -2.86 -11.44
CA GLY A 224 7.33 -1.86 -11.80
C GLY A 224 6.19 -2.40 -12.68
N ASP A 225 6.43 -3.47 -13.42
CA ASP A 225 5.50 -4.14 -14.35
C ASP A 225 4.72 -5.30 -13.70
N LEU A 226 5.09 -5.70 -12.48
CA LEU A 226 4.49 -6.82 -11.75
C LEU A 226 3.22 -6.39 -11.00
N ARG A 227 2.06 -6.88 -11.47
CA ARG A 227 0.77 -6.61 -10.82
C ARG A 227 0.42 -7.69 -9.79
N VAL A 228 -0.01 -7.29 -8.59
CA VAL A 228 -0.60 -8.21 -7.60
C VAL A 228 -2.10 -8.02 -7.56
N GLU A 229 -2.85 -9.08 -7.82
CA GLU A 229 -4.30 -9.15 -7.77
C GLU A 229 -4.73 -10.00 -6.56
N PRO A 230 -5.21 -9.38 -5.47
CA PRO A 230 -5.59 -10.12 -4.28
C PRO A 230 -7.01 -10.70 -4.39
N LEU A 231 -7.13 -12.01 -4.18
CA LEU A 231 -8.38 -12.73 -3.94
C LEU A 231 -8.52 -12.97 -2.44
N VAL A 232 -9.38 -12.17 -1.81
CA VAL A 232 -9.49 -12.15 -0.35
C VAL A 232 -10.59 -13.08 0.12
N ALA A 233 -10.21 -14.12 0.87
CA ALA A 233 -11.16 -15.05 1.48
C ALA A 233 -11.98 -14.37 2.57
N ARG A 234 -13.27 -14.70 2.66
CA ARG A 234 -14.16 -14.24 3.74
C ARG A 234 -14.62 -15.40 4.61
N ALA A 235 -14.14 -15.43 5.86
CA ALA A 235 -14.62 -16.36 6.87
C ALA A 235 -16.06 -16.04 7.29
N THR A 236 -16.83 -17.05 7.68
CA THR A 236 -18.20 -16.89 8.19
C THR A 236 -18.23 -16.12 9.53
N SER A 237 -17.17 -16.26 10.34
CA SER A 237 -17.01 -15.53 11.61
C SER A 237 -15.73 -14.67 11.61
N PRO A 238 -15.81 -13.38 11.98
CA PRO A 238 -14.68 -12.45 11.84
C PRO A 238 -13.66 -12.46 12.99
N SER A 239 -13.82 -13.26 14.05
CA SER A 239 -12.91 -13.18 15.21
C SER A 239 -11.48 -13.56 14.84
N ASN A 240 -10.55 -12.60 14.91
CA ASN A 240 -9.16 -12.72 14.50
C ASN A 240 -8.21 -12.32 15.65
N ALA A 241 -7.99 -13.21 16.61
CA ALA A 241 -6.89 -13.09 17.57
C ALA A 241 -5.64 -13.80 17.02
N GLY A 242 -4.51 -13.09 16.92
CA GLY A 242 -3.21 -13.65 16.54
C GLY A 242 -2.19 -13.43 17.65
N LEU A 243 -1.25 -14.37 17.82
CA LEU A 243 -0.11 -14.26 18.72
C LEU A 243 1.17 -14.22 17.87
N GLN A 244 2.04 -13.23 18.12
CA GLN A 244 3.37 -13.14 17.48
C GLN A 244 4.42 -13.10 18.59
N LEU A 245 5.37 -14.05 18.56
CA LEU A 245 6.54 -13.99 19.43
C LEU A 245 7.49 -12.90 18.89
N ILE A 246 7.85 -11.95 19.74
CA ILE A 246 8.88 -10.94 19.44
C ILE A 246 10.13 -11.39 20.21
N GLU A 247 11.12 -11.95 19.52
CA GLU A 247 12.45 -12.16 20.11
C GLU A 247 13.13 -10.80 20.28
N ARG A 248 13.68 -10.57 21.49
CA ARG A 248 14.34 -9.33 21.92
C ARG A 248 15.83 -9.35 21.64
#